data_AF-M7CMP9-F1
#
_entry.id   AF-M7CMP9-F1
#
_cell.length_a   1.000
_cell.length_b   1.000
_cell.length_c   1.000
_cell.angle_alpha   90.00
_cell.angle_beta   90.00
_cell.angle_gamma   90.00
#
_symmetry.space_group_name_H-M   'P 1'
#
loop_
_entity.id
_entity.type
_entity.pdbx_description
1 polymer ?
#
loop_
_entity_poly.entity_id
_entity_poly.type
_entity_poly.pdbx_seq_one_letter_code
_entity_poly.pdbx_strand_id
1 'polypeptide(L)'
;MKALINLGIAVSTAILLSGCFGGSSSDSRSGSGSGVAASTDFTTFVKKEIANTRDDREAVNINSVKFSFNDRNNAQAYSDLFSQ
;
A
#
# COMPACT_ATOMS: atom_id res chain seq x y z
N MET A 1 25.72 -40.59 1.55
CA MET A 1 24.42 -40.36 2.21
C MET A 1 24.16 -38.87 2.20
N LYS A 2 23.44 -38.39 1.18
CA LYS A 2 22.10 -37.78 1.27
C LYS A 2 22.09 -36.43 2.01
N ALA A 3 21.86 -35.40 1.20
CA ALA A 3 21.73 -33.99 1.51
C ALA A 3 20.75 -33.72 2.66
N LEU A 4 21.09 -32.77 3.52
CA LEU A 4 20.16 -32.14 4.44
C LEU A 4 19.66 -30.84 3.80
N ILE A 5 18.35 -30.69 3.90
CA ILE A 5 17.45 -29.94 3.03
C ILE A 5 17.31 -28.50 3.52
N ASN A 6 17.23 -27.56 2.56
CA ASN A 6 16.81 -26.17 2.73
C ASN A 6 15.51 -26.05 3.54
N LEU A 7 15.49 -25.22 4.58
CA LEU A 7 14.25 -24.76 5.20
C LEU A 7 14.11 -23.25 4.97
N GLY A 8 13.25 -22.92 4.00
CA GLY A 8 12.84 -21.56 3.72
C GLY A 8 11.60 -21.13 4.53
N ILE A 9 11.15 -19.94 4.15
CA ILE A 9 9.88 -19.26 4.45
C ILE A 9 9.91 -18.35 5.70
N ALA A 10 10.31 -17.10 5.49
CA ALA A 10 9.91 -15.98 6.34
C ALA A 10 8.56 -15.45 5.83
N VAL A 11 7.47 -15.81 6.50
CA VAL A 11 6.14 -15.21 6.31
C VAL A 11 6.12 -13.89 7.05
N SER A 12 6.21 -12.77 6.33
CA SER A 12 5.93 -11.45 6.89
C SER A 12 4.45 -11.14 6.70
N THR A 13 3.65 -11.41 7.74
CA THR A 13 2.22 -11.11 7.79
C THR A 13 2.01 -9.60 7.76
N ALA A 14 1.43 -9.08 6.67
CA ALA A 14 0.97 -7.70 6.60
C ALA A 14 -0.19 -7.50 7.58
N ILE A 15 0.01 -6.64 8.58
CA ILE A 15 -1.02 -6.25 9.53
C ILE A 15 -2.03 -5.36 8.78
N LEU A 16 -3.15 -5.94 8.41
CA LEU A 16 -4.35 -5.21 8.05
C LEU A 16 -4.85 -4.52 9.32
N LEU A 17 -4.61 -3.20 9.45
CA LEU A 17 -5.29 -2.40 10.47
C LEU A 17 -6.77 -2.33 10.09
N SER A 18 -7.49 -3.27 10.70
CA SER A 18 -8.92 -3.36 10.88
C SER A 18 -9.59 -1.99 10.98
N GLY A 19 -10.51 -1.73 10.03
CA GLY A 19 -11.53 -0.71 10.18
C GLY A 19 -12.38 -1.01 11.41
N CYS A 20 -12.28 -0.15 12.41
CA CYS A 20 -13.23 -0.06 13.51
C CYS A 20 -14.16 1.13 13.22
N PHE A 21 -15.12 0.94 12.32
CA PHE A 21 -16.29 1.82 12.24
C PHE A 21 -17.36 1.26 13.19
N GLY A 22 -17.15 1.49 14.50
CA GLY A 22 -18.16 1.28 15.51
C GLY A 22 -19.05 2.52 15.60
N GLY A 23 -20.30 2.39 15.18
CA GLY A 23 -21.30 3.44 15.32
C GLY A 23 -21.68 3.69 16.77
N SER A 24 -21.76 4.96 17.15
CA SER A 24 -22.70 5.48 18.16
C SER A 24 -22.77 6.99 18.05
N SER A 25 -23.97 7.51 17.83
CA SER A 25 -24.31 8.92 17.85
C SER A 25 -23.94 9.55 19.19
N SER A 26 -23.22 10.67 19.15
CA SER A 26 -23.32 11.78 20.10
C SER A 26 -22.52 12.97 19.58
N ASP A 27 -23.26 14.00 19.16
CA ASP A 27 -22.79 15.36 18.96
C ASP A 27 -22.05 15.87 20.21
N SER A 28 -20.73 15.96 20.12
CA SER A 28 -19.97 16.88 20.96
C SER A 28 -18.71 17.30 20.22
N ARG A 29 -18.77 18.54 19.73
CA ARG A 29 -17.69 19.33 19.14
C ARG A 29 -16.37 19.09 19.88
N SER A 30 -15.46 18.34 19.24
CA SER A 30 -14.04 18.38 19.55
C SER A 30 -13.32 18.81 18.27
N GLY A 31 -12.47 19.82 18.38
CA GLY A 31 -11.71 20.35 17.26
C GLY A 31 -10.76 19.30 16.73
N SER A 32 -11.14 18.61 15.65
CA SER A 32 -10.20 17.89 14.81
C SER A 32 -9.84 18.82 13.65
N GLY A 33 -8.80 19.64 13.88
CA GLY A 33 -8.08 20.28 12.79
C GLY A 33 -7.74 19.19 11.77
N SER A 34 -8.30 19.38 10.57
CA SER A 34 -8.29 18.46 9.45
C SER A 34 -6.95 17.76 9.30
N GLY A 35 -7.01 16.43 9.28
CA GLY A 35 -5.85 15.54 9.30
C GLY A 35 -4.83 15.93 8.24
N VAL A 36 -3.55 15.76 8.60
CA VAL A 36 -2.46 15.76 7.63
C VAL A 36 -2.90 14.84 6.49
N ALA A 37 -3.20 15.41 5.32
CA ALA A 37 -3.54 14.62 4.15
C ALA A 37 -2.31 13.77 3.83
N ALA A 38 -2.32 12.52 4.31
CA ALA A 38 -1.21 11.59 4.12
C ALA A 38 -1.01 11.42 2.61
N SER A 39 0.12 11.89 2.10
CA SER A 39 0.45 11.70 0.70
C SER A 39 0.84 10.25 0.47
N THR A 40 0.34 9.66 -0.61
CA THR A 40 0.75 8.35 -1.08
C THR A 40 2.00 8.50 -1.95
N ASP A 41 3.01 7.69 -1.70
CA ASP A 41 4.19 7.62 -2.56
C ASP A 41 3.82 7.08 -3.96
N PHE A 42 4.16 7.82 -5.00
CA PHE A 42 3.75 7.51 -6.37
C PHE A 42 4.36 6.19 -6.87
N THR A 43 5.64 5.94 -6.59
CA THR A 43 6.33 4.71 -6.97
C THR A 43 5.65 3.50 -6.34
N THR A 44 5.37 3.59 -5.03
CA THR A 44 4.68 2.56 -4.27
C THR A 44 3.29 2.28 -4.83
N PHE A 45 2.54 3.34 -5.18
CA PHE A 45 1.23 3.20 -5.81
C PHE A 45 1.33 2.42 -7.13
N VAL A 46 2.21 2.84 -8.04
CA VAL A 46 2.38 2.19 -9.35
C VAL A 46 2.76 0.71 -9.19
N LYS A 47 3.70 0.39 -8.30
CA LYS A 47 4.09 -1.01 -8.03
C LYS A 47 2.92 -1.86 -7.56
N LYS A 48 2.09 -1.31 -6.67
CA LYS A 48 0.89 -2.00 -6.18
C LYS A 48 -0.12 -2.25 -7.31
N GLU A 49 -0.34 -1.27 -8.18
CA GLU A 49 -1.27 -1.41 -9.29
C GLU A 49 -0.80 -2.46 -10.30
N ILE A 50 0.50 -2.53 -10.59
CA ILE A 50 1.09 -3.53 -11.50
C ILE A 50 1.11 -4.93 -10.89
N ALA A 51 1.30 -5.05 -9.57
CA ALA A 51 1.22 -6.33 -8.88
C ALA A 51 -0.21 -6.91 -8.84
N ASN A 52 -1.23 -6.10 -9.10
CA ASN A 52 -2.63 -6.50 -9.08
C ASN A 52 -3.35 -6.11 -10.38
N THR A 53 -3.05 -6.85 -11.44
CA THR A 53 -3.58 -6.67 -12.81
C THR A 53 -4.73 -7.62 -13.15
N ARG A 54 -5.46 -8.11 -12.15
CA ARG A 54 -6.62 -8.98 -12.39
C ARG A 54 -7.65 -8.29 -13.27
N ASP A 55 -8.21 -9.04 -14.22
CA ASP A 55 -9.22 -8.54 -15.16
C ASP A 55 -10.54 -8.12 -14.48
N ASP A 56 -10.81 -8.65 -13.28
CA ASP A 56 -12.04 -8.40 -12.52
C ASP A 56 -11.87 -7.40 -11.38
N ARG A 57 -10.76 -6.65 -11.34
CA ARG A 57 -10.51 -5.69 -10.26
C ARG A 57 -11.34 -4.41 -10.43
N GLU A 58 -11.79 -3.87 -9.32
CA GLU A 58 -12.41 -2.55 -9.26
C GLU A 58 -11.43 -1.44 -9.63
N ALA A 59 -11.92 -0.40 -10.31
CA ALA A 59 -11.11 0.75 -10.68
C ALA A 59 -10.73 1.59 -9.45
N VAL A 60 -9.48 2.05 -9.40
CA VAL A 60 -8.99 2.91 -8.31
C VAL A 60 -9.31 4.38 -8.61
N ASN A 61 -10.00 5.06 -7.69
CA ASN A 61 -10.26 6.50 -7.80
C ASN A 61 -9.00 7.32 -7.43
N ILE A 62 -8.28 7.77 -8.45
CA ILE A 62 -7.04 8.55 -8.27
C ILE A 62 -7.28 10.02 -7.91
N ASN A 63 -8.48 10.57 -8.13
CA ASN A 63 -8.75 12.00 -7.93
C ASN A 63 -8.75 12.41 -6.44
N SER A 64 -8.97 11.43 -5.55
CA SER A 64 -8.88 11.62 -4.09
C SER A 64 -7.48 11.35 -3.53
N VAL A 65 -6.52 10.94 -4.36
CA VAL A 65 -5.18 10.56 -3.91
C VAL A 65 -4.22 11.72 -4.08
N LYS A 66 -3.62 12.15 -2.97
CA LYS A 66 -2.51 13.10 -2.98
C LYS A 66 -1.20 12.32 -3.17
N PHE A 67 -0.48 12.56 -4.26
CA PHE A 67 0.80 11.90 -4.51
C PHE A 67 2.00 12.68 -4.00
N SER A 68 2.97 11.98 -3.43
CA SER A 68 4.35 12.46 -3.26
C SER A 68 5.26 11.77 -4.28
N PHE A 69 6.15 12.55 -4.90
CA PHE A 69 7.07 12.08 -5.94
C PHE A 69 8.49 12.03 -5.38
N ASN A 70 8.80 11.00 -4.59
CA ASN A 70 10.07 10.91 -3.86
C ASN A 70 11.21 10.34 -4.72
N ASP A 71 10.90 9.63 -5.80
CA ASP A 71 11.86 8.88 -6.62
C ASP A 71 12.21 9.52 -7.97
N ARG A 72 12.03 10.83 -8.14
CA ARG A 72 12.19 11.51 -9.46
C ARG A 72 13.55 11.31 -10.10
N ASN A 73 14.60 11.13 -9.30
CA ASN A 73 15.98 10.90 -9.71
C ASN A 73 16.50 9.50 -9.38
N ASN A 74 15.62 8.60 -8.93
CA ASN A 74 15.98 7.21 -8.62
C ASN A 74 15.79 6.35 -9.89
N ALA A 75 16.88 6.11 -10.60
CA ALA A 75 16.86 5.27 -11.82
C ALA A 75 16.45 3.81 -11.56
N GLN A 76 16.47 3.36 -10.29
CA GLN A 76 16.10 2.01 -9.88
C GLN A 76 14.70 1.93 -9.28
N ALA A 77 13.91 3.01 -9.32
CA ALA A 77 12.58 3.05 -8.69
C ALA A 77 11.66 1.91 -9.14
N TYR A 78 11.84 1.39 -10.35
CA TYR A 78 10.98 0.38 -10.98
C TYR A 78 11.73 -0.87 -11.47
N SER A 79 13.00 -1.05 -11.09
CA SER A 79 13.84 -2.14 -11.64
C SER A 79 13.36 -3.54 -11.25
N ASP A 80 12.56 -3.65 -10.20
CA ASP A 80 11.98 -4.88 -9.67
C ASP A 80 10.62 -5.26 -10.27
N LEU A 81 10.04 -4.43 -11.14
CA LEU A 81 8.68 -4.66 -11.68
C LEU A 81 8.61 -5.85 -12.66
N PHE A 82 9.69 -6.13 -13.39
CA PHE A 82 9.66 -7.02 -14.55
C PHE A 82 10.66 -8.16 -14.48
N SER A 83 11.37 -8.34 -13.37
CA SER A 83 12.37 -9.38 -13.18
C SER A 83 11.77 -10.74 -12.81
N GLN A 84 10.66 -11.13 -13.45
CA GLN A 84 10.03 -12.45 -13.27
C GLN A 84 10.83 -13.57 -13.93
#